data_AF-A0A167JMK6-F1
#
_entry.id   AF-A0A167JMK6-F1
#
_cell.length_a   1.000
_cell.length_b   1.000
_cell.length_c   1.000
_cell.angle_alpha   90.00
_cell.angle_beta   90.00
_cell.angle_gamma   90.00
#
_symmetry.space_group_name_H-M   'P 1'
#
loop_
_entity.id
_entity.type
_entity.pdbx_description
1 polymer ?
#
loop_
_entity_poly.entity_id
_entity_poly.type
_entity_poly.pdbx_seq_one_letter_code
_entity_poly.pdbx_strand_id
1 'polypeptide(L)'
;MSPALLKNRDKARQMQRTSKPASILERTFEPKEERLLIANSVDYAETFNEQHPSWGYSKFILLNSVKNYLEDDRLHICVKIREKIRWKIKYSSCHPEQVPFYVNNPSYTLMIPDITVHVSSEDTDSSNINEKTNTITIPAHKEILAASSVYLKTLIIVLEPFNRDKLFIRGVDPGLFVRVLRHCYIADAEIVDIKDAIKLADIAYRFQLNNLMIDALYYLRMRVNVDNIWDIWYISAFVRHNCRSVLESSSWVHADKKLVLETLKIDKLPEAVDEVIFFQAVLAWRTTAITKFCHEFIDSSNEYSGQLKKDFTEYILNDSKEELEYSEKIEEKDSETNEYSNIEKTFGTTNTERLRDIEISFSEMLHCIRFSRMELVFISDIVENIDSVMNVEGIEELLSNAYRCLAFKGKKYVPEESRQLHIN
;
A
#
# COMPACT_ATOMS: atom_id res chain seq x y z
N MET A 1 -36.30 -35.83 41.21
CA MET A 1 -36.37 -37.29 40.96
C MET A 1 -35.03 -37.74 40.42
N SER A 2 -34.27 -38.48 41.22
CA SER A 2 -33.02 -39.19 40.86
C SER A 2 -33.35 -40.67 40.54
N PRO A 3 -32.39 -41.57 40.20
CA PRO A 3 -30.99 -41.45 39.75
C PRO A 3 -30.58 -42.49 38.65
N ALA A 4 -29.26 -42.48 38.31
CA ALA A 4 -28.35 -43.63 38.04
C ALA A 4 -27.64 -43.50 36.67
N LEU A 5 -26.33 -43.70 36.49
CA LEU A 5 -25.42 -44.73 37.02
C LEU A 5 -23.93 -44.28 36.98
N LEU A 6 -23.19 -44.71 38.01
CA LEU A 6 -21.79 -45.19 38.09
C LEU A 6 -20.60 -44.33 37.57
N LYS A 7 -19.38 -44.39 38.13
CA LYS A 7 -18.76 -44.67 39.46
C LYS A 7 -17.24 -44.71 39.22
N ASN A 8 -16.46 -44.02 40.06
CA ASN A 8 -15.11 -44.37 40.60
C ASN A 8 -13.93 -44.58 39.61
N ARG A 9 -12.67 -44.16 39.86
CA ARG A 9 -11.82 -44.23 41.08
C ARG A 9 -10.49 -43.50 40.71
N ASP A 10 -10.05 -42.41 41.32
CA ASP A 10 -9.34 -42.19 42.60
C ASP A 10 -7.99 -42.95 42.84
N LYS A 11 -6.90 -42.15 42.87
CA LYS A 11 -5.81 -42.06 43.88
C LYS A 11 -4.57 -43.00 43.92
N ALA A 12 -3.42 -42.34 43.71
CA ALA A 12 -2.36 -42.03 44.71
C ALA A 12 -1.10 -42.91 44.93
N ARG A 13 -0.01 -42.17 45.24
CA ARG A 13 1.24 -42.43 46.01
C ARG A 13 2.53 -42.58 45.20
N GLN A 14 3.50 -41.65 45.28
CA GLN A 14 4.45 -41.27 46.35
C GLN A 14 5.57 -42.29 46.66
N MET A 15 6.80 -41.80 46.44
CA MET A 15 7.97 -41.77 47.34
C MET A 15 9.16 -42.76 47.21
N GLN A 16 10.34 -42.14 47.43
CA GLN A 16 11.68 -42.65 47.80
C GLN A 16 12.61 -43.17 46.69
N ARG A 17 13.95 -43.06 46.76
CA ARG A 17 14.99 -42.15 47.32
C ARG A 17 16.31 -42.94 47.11
N THR A 18 17.46 -42.23 47.16
CA THR A 18 18.85 -42.74 47.29
C THR A 18 19.49 -43.28 45.99
N SER A 19 20.77 -43.11 45.66
CA SER A 19 21.98 -42.69 46.39
C SER A 19 23.11 -42.28 45.42
N LYS A 20 23.88 -41.25 45.80
CA LYS A 20 25.26 -40.93 45.38
C LYS A 20 26.24 -42.05 45.84
N PRO A 21 27.48 -42.20 45.29
CA PRO A 21 28.61 -41.28 45.58
C PRO A 21 29.69 -41.12 44.47
N ALA A 22 30.35 -39.95 44.45
CA ALA A 22 31.82 -39.72 44.60
C ALA A 22 32.66 -40.07 43.35
N SER A 23 33.69 -39.35 42.90
CA SER A 23 34.38 -38.07 43.16
C SER A 23 35.68 -38.20 42.35
N ILE A 24 36.13 -37.19 41.60
CA ILE A 24 37.54 -36.89 41.21
C ILE A 24 37.44 -35.54 40.45
N LEU A 25 37.75 -34.40 41.09
CA LEU A 25 39.06 -33.72 41.09
C LEU A 25 39.64 -33.57 39.67
N GLU A 26 39.48 -32.40 39.05
CA GLU A 26 40.61 -31.55 38.66
C GLU A 26 40.17 -30.23 38.00
N ARG A 27 40.72 -29.15 38.57
CA ARG A 27 41.19 -27.89 37.94
C ARG A 27 40.17 -27.00 37.21
N THR A 28 39.64 -26.10 38.03
CA THR A 28 39.30 -24.71 37.69
C THR A 28 40.40 -24.00 36.89
N PHE A 29 40.05 -23.50 35.71
CA PHE A 29 40.73 -22.38 35.05
C PHE A 29 39.72 -21.23 34.98
N GLU A 30 39.83 -20.31 35.93
CA GLU A 30 39.23 -18.98 35.82
C GLU A 30 40.13 -18.14 34.89
N PRO A 31 39.59 -17.49 33.84
CA PRO A 31 40.31 -16.42 33.19
C PRO A 31 40.33 -15.23 34.15
N LYS A 32 41.52 -14.84 34.60
CA LYS A 32 41.74 -13.58 35.30
C LYS A 32 41.25 -12.44 34.39
N GLU A 33 40.14 -11.83 34.76
CA GLU A 33 39.83 -10.46 34.34
C GLU A 33 40.90 -9.55 34.93
N GLU A 34 41.93 -9.25 34.15
CA GLU A 34 42.73 -8.04 34.36
C GLU A 34 41.80 -6.84 34.18
N ARG A 35 41.26 -6.39 35.30
CA ARG A 35 40.75 -5.04 35.45
C ARG A 35 41.89 -4.07 35.16
N LEU A 36 42.04 -3.69 33.90
CA LEU A 36 42.65 -2.43 33.53
C LEU A 36 41.78 -1.34 34.16
N LEU A 37 42.25 -0.88 35.31
CA LEU A 37 41.88 0.40 35.89
C LEU A 37 42.10 1.45 34.80
N ILE A 38 41.00 1.82 34.13
CA ILE A 38 40.89 3.06 33.40
C ILE A 38 41.06 4.15 34.46
N ALA A 39 42.31 4.56 34.65
CA ALA A 39 42.62 5.79 35.35
C ALA A 39 41.96 6.90 34.56
N ASN A 40 40.94 7.50 35.17
CA ASN A 40 40.37 8.77 34.78
C ASN A 40 41.51 9.77 34.51
N SER A 41 41.77 10.03 33.23
CA SER A 41 42.53 11.19 32.77
C SER A 41 41.72 11.88 31.68
N VAL A 42 40.50 12.28 32.03
CA VAL A 42 39.83 13.38 31.38
C VAL A 42 40.26 14.61 32.14
N ASP A 43 41.18 15.36 31.54
CA ASP A 43 41.26 16.82 31.57
C ASP A 43 42.55 17.18 30.85
N TYR A 44 42.45 17.57 29.57
CA TYR A 44 43.37 18.39 28.76
C TYR A 44 43.10 18.07 27.28
N ALA A 45 41.88 18.38 26.82
CA ALA A 45 41.60 18.47 25.39
C ALA A 45 41.21 19.92 25.10
N GLU A 46 42.18 20.72 24.65
CA GLU A 46 41.87 22.02 24.05
C GLU A 46 41.01 21.76 22.81
N THR A 47 39.74 22.15 22.88
CA THR A 47 38.78 22.03 21.79
C THR A 47 38.83 23.30 20.96
N PHE A 48 39.46 23.24 19.78
CA PHE A 48 39.52 24.36 18.84
C PHE A 48 38.31 24.33 17.91
N ASN A 49 37.39 25.30 18.06
CA ASN A 49 36.07 25.29 17.42
C ASN A 49 35.84 26.42 16.38
N GLU A 50 36.87 27.01 15.79
CA GLU A 50 36.69 28.03 14.74
C GLU A 50 37.11 27.50 13.35
N GLN A 51 36.14 27.42 12.43
CA GLN A 51 36.32 26.95 11.05
C GLN A 51 36.35 28.13 10.07
N HIS A 52 37.32 28.15 9.14
CA HIS A 52 37.36 29.08 8.01
C HIS A 52 36.53 28.52 6.83
N PRO A 53 35.74 29.34 6.12
CA PRO A 53 34.72 28.86 5.19
C PRO A 53 35.19 28.12 3.93
N SER A 54 36.48 28.15 3.57
CA SER A 54 36.95 27.64 2.27
C SER A 54 37.99 26.51 2.32
N TRP A 55 38.63 26.23 3.47
CA TRP A 55 39.70 25.22 3.55
C TRP A 55 39.90 24.59 4.95
N GLY A 56 38.95 24.80 5.87
CA GLY A 56 39.01 24.22 7.22
C GLY A 56 39.56 25.19 8.29
N TYR A 57 40.19 24.68 9.33
CA TYR A 57 40.56 25.45 10.54
C TYR A 57 41.47 26.66 10.24
N SER A 58 41.18 27.82 10.85
CA SER A 58 41.86 29.11 10.61
C SER A 58 43.20 29.27 11.34
N LYS A 59 43.64 28.30 12.14
CA LYS A 59 44.88 28.37 12.93
C LYS A 59 45.81 27.20 12.63
N PHE A 60 47.04 27.54 12.24
CA PHE A 60 48.15 26.61 12.23
C PHE A 60 48.56 26.31 13.68
N ILE A 61 48.78 25.03 13.99
CA ILE A 61 49.32 24.62 15.29
C ILE A 61 50.84 24.78 15.22
N LEU A 62 51.41 25.53 16.16
CA LEU A 62 52.86 25.65 16.27
C LEU A 62 53.46 24.31 16.69
N LEU A 63 54.57 23.90 16.07
CA LEU A 63 55.23 22.61 16.35
C LEU A 63 55.55 22.43 17.84
N ASN A 64 55.89 23.52 18.55
CA ASN A 64 56.15 23.50 19.99
C ASN A 64 54.93 23.04 20.81
N SER A 65 53.71 23.32 20.35
CA SER A 65 52.47 22.89 21.00
C SER A 65 52.20 21.40 20.83
N VAL A 66 52.83 20.76 19.84
CA VAL A 66 52.66 19.33 19.53
C VAL A 66 53.84 18.48 20.01
N LYS A 67 54.91 19.12 20.51
CA LYS A 67 56.17 18.46 20.86
C LYS A 67 56.02 17.38 21.93
N ASN A 68 55.07 17.56 22.86
CA ASN A 68 54.79 16.58 23.91
C ASN A 68 53.98 15.37 23.41
N TYR A 69 53.52 15.39 22.15
CA TYR A 69 52.77 14.31 21.51
C TYR A 69 53.58 13.65 20.38
N LEU A 70 54.86 14.00 20.25
CA LEU A 70 55.81 13.37 19.34
C LEU A 70 56.58 12.28 20.10
N GLU A 71 56.49 11.04 19.64
CA GLU A 71 57.32 9.92 20.10
C GLU A 71 58.13 9.43 18.90
N ASP A 72 59.46 9.39 19.02
CA ASP A 72 60.39 8.96 17.96
C ASP A 72 60.15 9.64 16.59
N ASP A 73 60.00 10.97 16.60
CA ASP A 73 59.67 11.80 15.43
C ASP A 73 58.34 11.43 14.74
N ARG A 74 57.44 10.72 15.44
CA ARG A 74 56.11 10.35 14.95
C ARG A 74 55.03 11.06 15.75
N LEU A 75 54.11 11.69 15.03
CA LEU A 75 52.93 12.34 15.61
C LEU A 75 51.73 11.39 15.55
N HIS A 76 51.21 11.01 16.71
CA HIS A 76 49.99 10.20 16.81
C HIS A 76 48.76 11.09 16.87
N ILE A 77 48.04 11.21 15.76
CA ILE A 77 46.80 11.99 15.67
C ILE A 77 45.60 11.05 15.85
N CYS A 78 44.81 11.25 16.92
CA CYS A 78 43.52 10.59 17.06
C CYS A 78 42.40 11.52 16.58
N VAL A 79 41.80 11.21 15.44
CA VAL A 79 40.69 12.00 14.88
C VAL A 79 39.37 11.38 15.32
N LYS A 80 38.67 12.06 16.25
CA LYS A 80 37.30 11.69 16.60
C LYS A 80 36.32 12.40 15.66
N ILE A 81 35.96 11.74 14.57
CA ILE A 81 34.92 12.22 13.66
C ILE A 81 33.58 11.99 14.34
N ARG A 82 33.04 13.04 14.97
CA ARG A 82 31.61 13.07 15.32
C ARG A 82 30.86 13.47 14.06
N GLU A 83 30.41 12.48 13.31
CA GLU A 83 29.43 12.71 12.27
C GLU A 83 28.14 13.20 12.94
N LYS A 84 27.96 14.52 12.99
CA LYS A 84 26.61 15.08 13.15
C LYS A 84 25.90 14.78 11.84
N ILE A 85 25.39 13.56 11.71
CA ILE A 85 24.34 13.27 10.75
C ILE A 85 23.24 14.28 11.10
N ARG A 86 23.17 15.36 10.31
CA ARG A 86 22.02 16.26 10.34
C ARG A 86 20.90 15.43 9.74
N TRP A 87 20.24 14.64 10.58
CA TRP A 87 18.85 14.24 10.36
C TRP A 87 18.03 15.54 10.32
N LYS A 88 18.04 16.24 9.18
CA LYS A 88 16.80 16.80 8.65
C LYS A 88 16.04 15.56 8.17
N ILE A 89 15.31 14.81 8.97
CA ILE A 89 14.49 15.16 10.13
C ILE A 89 14.55 13.98 11.12
N LYS A 90 14.73 14.24 12.41
CA LYS A 90 14.31 13.30 13.46
C LYS A 90 12.79 13.22 13.44
N TYR A 91 12.22 12.21 12.77
CA TYR A 91 10.85 11.82 13.05
C TYR A 91 10.90 10.73 14.10
N SER A 92 10.37 11.04 15.28
CA SER A 92 10.16 10.10 16.38
C SER A 92 9.32 8.92 15.85
N SER A 93 9.97 7.81 15.53
CA SER A 93 9.29 6.60 15.11
C SER A 93 8.61 5.96 16.31
N CYS A 94 7.31 5.70 16.20
CA CYS A 94 6.57 4.81 17.09
C CYS A 94 6.89 3.33 16.78
N HIS A 95 8.11 3.03 16.33
CA HIS A 95 8.52 1.70 15.91
C HIS A 95 9.63 1.20 16.82
N PRO A 96 9.69 -0.12 17.08
CA PRO A 96 10.84 -0.70 17.75
C PRO A 96 12.09 -0.27 16.98
N GLU A 97 13.15 0.09 17.73
CA GLU A 97 14.45 0.44 17.15
C GLU A 97 14.75 -0.57 16.03
N GLN A 98 14.78 -0.08 14.79
CA GLN A 98 15.41 -0.83 13.73
C GLN A 98 16.81 -1.11 14.26
N VAL A 99 17.17 -2.38 14.41
CA VAL A 99 18.56 -2.76 14.63
C VAL A 99 19.15 -2.77 13.23
N PRO A 100 19.78 -1.67 12.77
CA PRO A 100 20.53 -1.71 11.51
C PRO A 100 21.47 -2.90 11.59
N PHE A 101 21.35 -3.79 10.62
CA PHE A 101 22.36 -4.81 10.40
C PHE A 101 23.58 -4.07 9.84
N TYR A 102 24.41 -3.52 10.73
CA TYR A 102 25.63 -2.84 10.32
C TYR A 102 26.58 -3.87 9.72
N VAL A 103 26.61 -3.96 8.39
CA VAL A 103 27.66 -4.62 7.60
C VAL A 103 28.95 -3.77 7.63
N ASN A 104 29.28 -3.19 8.79
CA ASN A 104 30.58 -2.57 9.05
C ASN A 104 31.57 -3.59 9.64
N ASN A 105 31.26 -4.89 9.54
CA ASN A 105 32.26 -5.90 9.82
C ASN A 105 33.20 -5.94 8.58
N PRO A 106 34.47 -5.51 8.69
CA PRO A 106 35.43 -5.51 7.58
C PRO A 106 35.64 -6.90 6.96
N SER A 107 35.14 -7.95 7.64
CA SER A 107 35.04 -9.31 7.13
C SER A 107 34.19 -9.45 5.86
N TYR A 108 33.13 -8.64 5.69
CA TYR A 108 32.21 -8.77 4.54
C TYR A 108 32.67 -8.00 3.30
N THR A 109 33.50 -6.97 3.44
CA THR A 109 34.03 -6.20 2.30
C THR A 109 35.07 -6.98 1.49
N LEU A 110 35.57 -8.09 2.04
CA LEU A 110 36.52 -9.01 1.41
C LEU A 110 35.88 -10.31 0.92
N MET A 111 34.58 -10.51 1.11
CA MET A 111 33.92 -11.71 0.63
C MET A 111 33.76 -11.66 -0.89
N ILE A 112 34.21 -12.73 -1.53
CA ILE A 112 33.98 -12.97 -2.95
C ILE A 112 32.50 -13.38 -3.07
N PRO A 113 31.72 -12.76 -3.98
CA PRO A 113 30.34 -13.14 -4.23
C PRO A 113 30.21 -14.65 -4.51
N ASP A 114 29.33 -15.33 -3.78
CA ASP A 114 29.14 -16.79 -3.83
C ASP A 114 27.86 -17.18 -4.59
N ILE A 115 27.12 -16.21 -5.12
CA ILE A 115 25.97 -16.41 -5.99
C ILE A 115 25.87 -15.33 -7.05
N THR A 116 25.41 -15.73 -8.23
CA THR A 116 25.07 -14.84 -9.34
C THR A 116 23.56 -14.80 -9.51
N VAL A 117 22.95 -13.62 -9.38
CA VAL A 117 21.50 -13.42 -9.55
C VAL A 117 21.23 -12.91 -10.96
N HIS A 118 20.47 -13.66 -11.74
CA HIS A 118 19.96 -13.27 -13.05
C HIS A 118 18.53 -12.76 -12.88
N VAL A 119 18.30 -11.49 -13.24
CA VAL A 119 16.99 -10.84 -13.11
C VAL A 119 16.46 -10.49 -14.49
N SER A 120 15.23 -10.89 -14.81
CA SER A 120 14.54 -10.57 -16.07
C SER A 120 13.15 -9.99 -15.82
N SER A 121 12.77 -8.97 -16.61
CA SER A 121 11.42 -8.40 -16.57
C SER A 121 10.34 -9.32 -17.17
N GLU A 122 10.72 -10.23 -18.05
CA GLU A 122 9.79 -11.13 -18.74
C GLU A 122 9.49 -12.38 -17.91
N ASP A 123 8.21 -12.78 -17.92
CA ASP A 123 7.71 -14.01 -17.32
C ASP A 123 7.75 -15.21 -18.29
N THR A 124 8.14 -15.00 -19.54
CA THR A 124 8.07 -16.02 -20.60
C THR A 124 9.19 -17.05 -20.50
N ASP A 125 8.82 -18.32 -20.40
CA ASP A 125 9.69 -19.51 -20.51
C ASP A 125 10.23 -19.76 -21.94
N SER A 126 10.16 -18.75 -22.82
CA SER A 126 10.39 -18.95 -24.25
C SER A 126 11.88 -19.12 -24.57
N SER A 127 12.21 -20.33 -25.02
CA SER A 127 13.48 -20.75 -25.61
C SER A 127 13.86 -20.07 -26.94
N ASN A 128 13.23 -18.94 -27.28
CA ASN A 128 13.53 -18.18 -28.49
C ASN A 128 14.51 -17.04 -28.16
N ILE A 129 15.79 -17.32 -28.44
CA ILE A 129 16.99 -16.57 -28.00
C ILE A 129 17.19 -15.22 -28.74
N ASN A 130 16.26 -14.77 -29.58
CA ASN A 130 16.53 -13.67 -30.52
C ASN A 130 15.95 -12.30 -30.15
N GLU A 131 15.25 -12.14 -29.03
CA GLU A 131 14.87 -10.83 -28.53
C GLU A 131 15.76 -10.46 -27.33
N LYS A 132 16.28 -9.22 -27.34
CA LYS A 132 17.15 -8.67 -26.29
C LYS A 132 16.34 -8.52 -25.00
N THR A 133 16.18 -9.62 -24.26
CA THR A 133 15.57 -9.57 -22.94
C THR A 133 16.46 -8.72 -22.04
N ASN A 134 15.87 -7.74 -21.36
CA ASN A 134 16.57 -6.91 -20.38
C ASN A 134 16.90 -7.78 -19.16
N THR A 135 17.93 -8.62 -19.29
CA THR A 135 18.43 -9.49 -18.23
C THR A 135 19.70 -8.88 -17.66
N ILE A 136 19.70 -8.61 -16.35
CA ILE A 136 20.90 -8.17 -15.64
C ILE A 136 21.43 -9.32 -14.80
N THR A 137 22.75 -9.46 -14.78
CA THR A 137 23.46 -10.45 -13.98
C THR A 137 24.19 -9.72 -12.86
N ILE A 138 23.85 -10.03 -11.61
CA ILE A 138 24.34 -9.31 -10.43
C ILE A 138 25.03 -10.30 -9.49
N PRO A 139 26.33 -10.13 -9.19
CA PRO A 139 26.99 -10.92 -8.16
C PRO A 139 26.47 -10.51 -6.76
N ALA A 140 26.20 -11.48 -5.89
CA ALA A 140 25.69 -11.26 -4.54
C ALA A 140 26.21 -12.31 -3.54
N HIS A 141 25.77 -12.19 -2.28
CA HIS A 141 26.14 -13.08 -1.18
C HIS A 141 24.91 -13.83 -0.65
N LYS A 142 24.95 -15.17 -0.63
CA LYS A 142 23.86 -16.04 -0.17
C LYS A 142 23.43 -15.68 1.24
N GLU A 143 24.39 -15.46 2.14
CA GLU A 143 24.13 -15.15 3.55
C GLU A 143 23.36 -13.84 3.73
N ILE A 144 23.74 -12.77 3.02
CA ILE A 144 23.09 -11.45 3.11
C ILE A 144 21.66 -11.53 2.56
N LEU A 145 21.47 -12.19 1.42
CA LEU A 145 20.15 -12.37 0.82
C LEU A 145 19.22 -13.20 1.73
N ALA A 146 19.75 -14.29 2.30
CA ALA A 146 19.01 -15.17 3.20
C ALA A 146 18.68 -14.51 4.55
N ALA A 147 19.55 -13.64 5.05
CA ALA A 147 19.31 -12.87 6.27
C ALA A 147 18.25 -11.79 6.07
N SER A 148 18.21 -11.17 4.88
CA SER A 148 17.32 -10.05 4.58
C SER A 148 15.88 -10.50 4.28
N SER A 149 15.71 -11.66 3.64
CA SER A 149 14.41 -12.14 3.17
C SER A 149 14.23 -13.64 3.40
N VAL A 150 13.11 -14.00 4.05
CA VAL A 150 12.69 -15.41 4.24
C VAL A 150 12.42 -16.09 2.89
N TYR A 151 11.85 -15.36 1.94
CA TYR A 151 11.60 -15.87 0.60
C TYR A 151 12.91 -16.19 -0.14
N LEU A 152 13.87 -15.25 -0.14
CA LEU A 152 15.17 -15.48 -0.78
C LEU A 152 15.95 -16.59 -0.10
N LYS A 153 15.90 -16.68 1.23
CA LYS A 153 16.47 -17.81 1.99
C LYS A 153 15.91 -19.15 1.51
N THR A 154 14.59 -19.23 1.36
CA THR A 154 13.91 -20.46 0.91
C THR A 154 14.34 -20.82 -0.52
N LEU A 155 14.44 -19.83 -1.41
CA LEU A 155 14.93 -20.04 -2.77
C LEU A 155 16.37 -20.54 -2.80
N ILE A 156 17.26 -19.99 -1.97
CA ILE A 156 18.67 -20.42 -1.89
C ILE A 156 18.76 -21.86 -1.38
N ILE A 157 18.02 -22.22 -0.33
CA ILE A 157 17.99 -23.59 0.21
C ILE A 157 17.53 -24.60 -0.84
N VAL A 158 16.54 -24.24 -1.67
CA VAL A 158 16.06 -25.10 -2.76
C VAL A 158 17.12 -25.28 -3.86
N LEU A 159 18.03 -24.31 -4.03
CA LEU A 159 19.11 -24.36 -5.02
C LEU A 159 20.37 -25.10 -4.54
N GLU A 160 20.62 -25.17 -3.22
CA GLU A 160 21.80 -25.81 -2.62
C GLU A 160 22.05 -27.26 -3.10
N PRO A 161 21.05 -28.16 -3.19
CA PRO A 161 21.28 -29.54 -3.61
C PRO A 161 21.85 -29.69 -5.03
N PHE A 162 21.71 -28.66 -5.86
CA PHE A 162 22.14 -28.67 -7.25
C PHE A 162 23.49 -28.00 -7.48
N ASN A 163 24.18 -27.53 -6.42
CA ASN A 163 25.40 -26.70 -6.53
C ASN A 163 25.24 -25.58 -7.57
N ARG A 164 24.06 -24.96 -7.61
CA ARG A 164 23.79 -23.88 -8.54
C ARG A 164 24.19 -22.56 -7.90
N ASP A 165 25.27 -21.98 -8.37
CA ASP A 165 25.67 -20.61 -8.02
C ASP A 165 24.89 -19.55 -8.82
N LYS A 166 23.72 -19.92 -9.33
CA LYS A 166 22.87 -19.08 -10.19
C LYS A 166 21.43 -19.08 -9.68
N LEU A 167 20.95 -17.91 -9.30
CA LEU A 167 19.55 -17.64 -8.92
C LEU A 167 18.87 -16.90 -10.08
N PHE A 168 17.69 -17.36 -10.49
CA PHE A 168 16.90 -16.71 -11.54
C PHE A 168 15.66 -16.07 -10.93
N ILE A 169 15.50 -14.77 -11.15
CA ILE A 169 14.35 -13.97 -10.72
C ILE A 169 13.67 -13.43 -11.97
N ARG A 170 12.39 -13.77 -12.15
CA ARG A 170 11.60 -13.42 -13.33
C ARG A 170 10.43 -12.53 -12.97
N GLY A 171 9.95 -11.75 -13.94
CA GLY A 171 8.85 -10.80 -13.76
C GLY A 171 9.20 -9.65 -12.82
N VAL A 172 10.48 -9.26 -12.76
CA VAL A 172 10.93 -8.13 -11.93
C VAL A 172 11.82 -7.24 -12.78
N ASP A 173 11.51 -5.95 -12.79
CA ASP A 173 12.39 -4.96 -13.43
C ASP A 173 13.79 -5.00 -12.79
N PRO A 174 14.86 -5.20 -13.59
CA PRO A 174 16.21 -5.29 -13.06
C PRO A 174 16.66 -4.04 -12.26
N GLY A 175 16.22 -2.84 -12.65
CA GLY A 175 16.56 -1.61 -11.96
C GLY A 175 15.90 -1.51 -10.58
N LEU A 176 14.66 -1.97 -10.45
CA LEU A 176 13.98 -2.14 -9.16
C LEU A 176 14.67 -3.20 -8.30
N PHE A 177 15.07 -4.34 -8.87
CA PHE A 177 15.75 -5.39 -8.10
C PHE A 177 17.13 -4.94 -7.60
N VAL A 178 17.89 -4.14 -8.37
CA VAL A 178 19.16 -3.56 -7.90
C VAL A 178 18.95 -2.72 -6.63
N ARG A 179 17.83 -1.98 -6.54
CA ARG A 179 17.51 -1.18 -5.36
C ARG A 179 17.05 -2.03 -4.18
N VAL A 180 16.30 -3.10 -4.44
CA VAL A 180 15.98 -4.13 -3.43
C VAL A 180 17.27 -4.76 -2.89
N LEU A 181 18.20 -5.11 -3.78
CA LEU A 181 19.48 -5.66 -3.40
C LEU A 181 20.28 -4.65 -2.56
N ARG A 182 20.32 -3.38 -2.96
CA ARG A 182 20.93 -2.32 -2.15
C ARG A 182 20.31 -2.27 -0.74
N HIS A 183 18.98 -2.35 -0.62
CA HIS A 183 18.32 -2.41 0.69
C HIS A 183 18.76 -3.61 1.53
N CYS A 184 18.92 -4.80 0.94
CA CYS A 184 19.43 -5.98 1.67
C CYS A 184 20.84 -5.75 2.26
N TYR A 185 21.68 -4.93 1.62
CA TYR A 185 23.06 -4.70 2.07
C TYR A 185 23.20 -3.53 3.05
N ILE A 186 22.47 -2.44 2.81
CA ILE A 186 22.65 -1.18 3.54
C ILE A 186 21.39 -0.68 4.27
N ALA A 187 20.30 -1.45 4.24
CA ALA A 187 19.00 -1.09 4.81
C ALA A 187 18.45 0.27 4.31
N ASP A 188 18.80 0.64 3.07
CA ASP A 188 18.40 1.89 2.43
C ASP A 188 17.92 1.61 1.00
N ALA A 189 16.79 2.22 0.64
CA ALA A 189 16.23 2.16 -0.70
C ALA A 189 15.82 3.55 -1.15
N GLU A 190 16.36 3.96 -2.30
CA GLU A 190 16.02 5.23 -2.91
C GLU A 190 14.65 5.13 -3.59
N ILE A 191 13.69 5.86 -3.04
CA ILE A 191 12.35 6.02 -3.58
C ILE A 191 12.28 7.35 -4.30
N VAL A 192 12.10 7.30 -5.62
CA VAL A 192 12.19 8.48 -6.49
C VAL A 192 10.84 9.20 -6.58
N ASP A 193 9.78 8.43 -6.85
CA ASP A 193 8.43 8.95 -7.04
C ASP A 193 7.36 7.98 -6.47
N ILE A 194 6.09 8.32 -6.68
CA ILE A 194 4.95 7.55 -6.14
C ILE A 194 4.76 6.23 -6.87
N LYS A 195 4.89 6.23 -8.21
CA LYS A 195 4.77 5.00 -9.02
C LYS A 195 5.88 4.03 -8.67
N ASP A 196 7.06 4.56 -8.44
CA ASP A 196 8.23 3.86 -7.98
C ASP A 196 8.03 3.25 -6.58
N ALA A 197 7.49 4.02 -5.63
CA ALA A 197 7.15 3.53 -4.30
C ALA A 197 6.12 2.40 -4.33
N ILE A 198 5.09 2.49 -5.20
CA ILE A 198 4.09 1.42 -5.40
C ILE A 198 4.77 0.15 -5.91
N LYS A 199 5.60 0.26 -6.97
CA LYS A 199 6.33 -0.89 -7.52
C LYS A 199 7.29 -1.50 -6.50
N LEU A 200 7.96 -0.66 -5.71
CA LEU A 200 8.87 -1.11 -4.67
C LEU A 200 8.13 -1.81 -3.53
N ALA A 201 6.96 -1.31 -3.13
CA ALA A 201 6.10 -1.94 -2.13
C ALA A 201 5.61 -3.33 -2.60
N ASP A 202 5.17 -3.44 -3.85
CA ASP A 202 4.74 -4.71 -4.45
C ASP A 202 5.88 -5.74 -4.48
N ILE A 203 7.06 -5.32 -4.94
CA ILE A 203 8.25 -6.19 -4.97
C ILE A 203 8.69 -6.57 -3.55
N ALA A 204 8.68 -5.62 -2.61
CA ALA A 204 9.01 -5.88 -1.21
C ALA A 204 8.05 -6.88 -0.59
N TYR A 205 6.75 -6.78 -0.89
CA TYR A 205 5.75 -7.76 -0.47
C TYR A 205 6.04 -9.15 -1.06
N ARG A 206 6.30 -9.23 -2.38
CA ARG A 206 6.65 -10.48 -3.09
C ARG A 206 7.88 -11.18 -2.49
N PHE A 207 8.92 -10.41 -2.16
CA PHE A 207 10.14 -10.92 -1.53
C PHE A 207 10.07 -10.97 0.00
N GLN A 208 8.93 -10.68 0.63
CA GLN A 208 8.77 -10.66 2.09
C GLN A 208 9.81 -9.77 2.82
N LEU A 209 10.12 -8.62 2.24
CA LEU A 209 11.02 -7.60 2.77
C LEU A 209 10.20 -6.57 3.57
N ASN A 210 9.82 -6.93 4.80
CA ASN A 210 8.90 -6.14 5.61
C ASN A 210 9.37 -4.69 5.85
N ASN A 211 10.67 -4.47 6.10
CA ASN A 211 11.20 -3.14 6.36
C ASN A 211 11.08 -2.24 5.12
N LEU A 212 11.52 -2.74 3.97
CA LEU A 212 11.39 -2.03 2.69
C LEU A 212 9.93 -1.72 2.35
N MET A 213 9.04 -2.67 2.60
CA MET A 213 7.61 -2.48 2.40
C MET A 213 7.10 -1.35 3.31
N ILE A 214 7.45 -1.36 4.60
CA ILE A 214 7.08 -0.30 5.54
C ILE A 214 7.60 1.06 5.08
N ASP A 215 8.85 1.15 4.64
CA ASP A 215 9.46 2.40 4.16
C ASP A 215 8.75 2.92 2.90
N ALA A 216 8.41 2.04 1.95
CA ALA A 216 7.67 2.39 0.75
C ALA A 216 6.23 2.85 1.08
N LEU A 217 5.52 2.13 1.95
CA LEU A 217 4.19 2.52 2.41
C LEU A 217 4.20 3.85 3.18
N TYR A 218 5.25 4.09 3.97
CA TYR A 218 5.43 5.34 4.68
C TYR A 218 5.66 6.50 3.71
N TYR A 219 6.50 6.32 2.69
CA TYR A 219 6.70 7.31 1.64
C TYR A 219 5.39 7.65 0.93
N LEU A 220 4.61 6.63 0.56
CA LEU A 220 3.31 6.80 -0.07
C LEU A 220 2.36 7.59 0.82
N ARG A 221 2.25 7.21 2.10
CA ARG A 221 1.44 7.93 3.09
C ARG A 221 1.80 9.41 3.21
N MET A 222 3.09 9.75 3.14
CA MET A 222 3.58 11.13 3.22
C MET A 222 3.36 11.95 1.94
N ARG A 223 3.12 11.27 0.81
CA ARG A 223 2.94 11.90 -0.51
C ARG A 223 1.52 11.78 -1.04
N VAL A 224 0.58 11.23 -0.26
CA VAL A 224 -0.83 11.16 -0.66
C VAL A 224 -1.35 12.57 -0.92
N ASN A 225 -1.94 12.76 -2.09
CA ASN A 225 -2.67 13.95 -2.46
C ASN A 225 -3.92 13.55 -3.25
N VAL A 226 -4.74 14.54 -3.59
CA VAL A 226 -6.00 14.35 -4.32
C VAL A 226 -5.77 13.67 -5.68
N ASP A 227 -4.63 13.91 -6.35
CA ASP A 227 -4.34 13.41 -7.69
C ASP A 227 -3.87 11.94 -7.70
N ASN A 228 -3.20 11.49 -6.65
CA ASN A 228 -2.54 10.18 -6.60
C ASN A 228 -3.19 9.18 -5.64
N ILE A 229 -4.26 9.58 -4.94
CA ILE A 229 -4.93 8.74 -3.94
C ILE A 229 -5.41 7.41 -4.52
N TRP A 230 -5.77 7.40 -5.80
CA TRP A 230 -6.23 6.21 -6.55
C TRP A 230 -5.09 5.27 -6.91
N ASP A 231 -3.90 5.79 -7.20
CA ASP A 231 -2.72 4.96 -7.44
C ASP A 231 -2.28 4.29 -6.12
N ILE A 232 -2.40 5.01 -5.00
CA ILE A 232 -2.04 4.54 -3.65
C ILE A 232 -3.14 3.63 -3.06
N TRP A 233 -4.34 3.67 -3.63
CA TRP A 233 -5.55 2.94 -3.25
C TRP A 233 -5.32 1.47 -2.94
N TYR A 234 -4.49 0.82 -3.76
CA TYR A 234 -4.19 -0.60 -3.67
C TYR A 234 -3.76 -1.00 -2.24
N ILE A 235 -3.28 -0.04 -1.45
CA ILE A 235 -2.95 -0.15 -0.03
C ILE A 235 -4.16 0.31 0.82
N SER A 236 -5.23 -0.50 0.80
CA SER A 236 -6.60 -0.30 1.34
C SER A 236 -6.83 0.41 2.69
N ALA A 237 -5.82 0.57 3.56
CA ALA A 237 -6.01 1.14 4.90
C ALA A 237 -6.28 2.65 4.91
N PHE A 238 -5.79 3.38 3.90
CA PHE A 238 -5.90 4.85 3.84
C PHE A 238 -7.33 5.31 3.54
N VAL A 239 -7.99 4.66 2.58
CA VAL A 239 -9.34 5.00 2.12
C VAL A 239 -10.34 4.90 3.26
N ARG A 240 -10.26 3.85 4.08
CA ARG A 240 -11.16 3.68 5.22
C ARG A 240 -11.18 4.90 6.14
N HIS A 241 -10.03 5.51 6.38
CA HIS A 241 -9.91 6.67 7.28
C HIS A 241 -10.25 8.01 6.62
N ASN A 242 -10.29 8.08 5.29
CA ASN A 242 -10.48 9.32 4.54
C ASN A 242 -11.61 9.19 3.50
N CYS A 243 -12.55 8.28 3.73
CA CYS A 243 -13.54 7.85 2.73
C CYS A 243 -14.37 9.02 2.20
N ARG A 244 -14.76 9.96 3.07
CA ARG A 244 -15.48 11.17 2.66
C ARG A 244 -14.68 12.02 1.67
N SER A 245 -13.45 12.40 2.02
CA SER A 245 -12.59 13.24 1.18
C SER A 245 -12.21 12.57 -0.13
N VAL A 246 -12.18 11.24 -0.14
CA VAL A 246 -11.96 10.40 -1.33
C VAL A 246 -13.16 10.49 -2.27
N LEU A 247 -14.38 10.30 -1.77
CA LEU A 247 -15.60 10.32 -2.59
C LEU A 247 -15.92 11.72 -3.14
N GLU A 248 -15.60 12.76 -2.37
CA GLU A 248 -15.75 14.16 -2.78
C GLU A 248 -14.59 14.64 -3.70
N SER A 249 -13.58 13.79 -3.94
CA SER A 249 -12.41 14.15 -4.74
C SER A 249 -12.73 14.25 -6.23
N SER A 250 -12.18 15.27 -6.89
CA SER A 250 -12.26 15.40 -8.35
C SER A 250 -11.59 14.25 -9.12
N SER A 251 -10.75 13.44 -8.48
CA SER A 251 -10.12 12.30 -9.12
C SER A 251 -10.96 11.02 -9.02
N TRP A 252 -11.99 10.98 -8.16
CA TRP A 252 -12.91 9.84 -8.02
C TRP A 252 -13.56 9.44 -9.34
N VAL A 253 -13.98 10.44 -10.11
CA VAL A 253 -14.65 10.24 -11.40
C VAL A 253 -13.75 9.59 -12.47
N HIS A 254 -12.44 9.47 -12.19
CA HIS A 254 -11.47 8.79 -13.04
C HIS A 254 -11.02 7.43 -12.51
N ALA A 255 -11.55 7.00 -11.36
CA ALA A 255 -11.21 5.72 -10.76
C ALA A 255 -11.71 4.55 -11.61
N ASP A 256 -10.94 3.46 -11.62
CA ASP A 256 -11.33 2.21 -12.28
C ASP A 256 -12.56 1.60 -11.61
N LYS A 257 -13.46 1.03 -12.42
CA LYS A 257 -14.73 0.46 -11.96
C LYS A 257 -14.56 -0.55 -10.83
N LYS A 258 -13.50 -1.36 -10.86
CA LYS A 258 -13.24 -2.38 -9.84
C LYS A 258 -12.91 -1.72 -8.50
N LEU A 259 -12.10 -0.65 -8.53
CA LEU A 259 -11.73 0.10 -7.33
C LEU A 259 -12.96 0.82 -6.75
N VAL A 260 -13.78 1.43 -7.60
CA VAL A 260 -15.03 2.07 -7.18
C VAL A 260 -15.93 1.06 -6.46
N LEU A 261 -16.18 -0.12 -7.05
CA LEU A 261 -16.99 -1.16 -6.41
C LEU A 261 -16.37 -1.65 -5.09
N GLU A 262 -15.06 -1.87 -5.04
CA GLU A 262 -14.36 -2.24 -3.80
C GLU A 262 -14.49 -1.15 -2.73
N THR A 263 -14.55 0.13 -3.13
CA THR A 263 -14.78 1.28 -2.23
C THR A 263 -16.15 1.24 -1.61
N LEU A 264 -17.18 1.12 -2.45
CA LEU A 264 -18.57 1.25 -2.04
C LEU A 264 -18.97 0.10 -1.12
N LYS A 265 -18.32 -1.06 -1.28
CA LYS A 265 -18.47 -2.25 -0.41
C LYS A 265 -17.71 -2.15 0.92
N ILE A 266 -16.97 -1.06 1.19
CA ILE A 266 -16.28 -0.90 2.47
C ILE A 266 -17.30 -0.69 3.58
N ASP A 267 -17.39 -1.70 4.45
CA ASP A 267 -18.10 -1.60 5.71
C ASP A 267 -17.21 -1.20 6.89
N LYS A 268 -17.87 -0.79 7.98
CA LYS A 268 -17.24 -0.46 9.28
C LYS A 268 -16.18 0.64 9.15
N LEU A 269 -16.56 1.74 8.50
CA LEU A 269 -15.74 2.94 8.46
C LEU A 269 -15.51 3.48 9.89
N PRO A 270 -14.30 4.00 10.18
CA PRO A 270 -13.97 4.58 11.47
C PRO A 270 -14.79 5.84 11.78
N GLU A 271 -15.14 6.60 10.75
CA GLU A 271 -16.04 7.76 10.83
C GLU A 271 -17.31 7.47 10.04
N ALA A 272 -18.47 7.89 10.58
CA ALA A 272 -19.73 7.75 9.88
C ALA A 272 -19.77 8.75 8.72
N VAL A 273 -19.79 8.23 7.50
CA VAL A 273 -19.97 9.03 6.27
C VAL A 273 -21.43 8.91 5.86
N ASP A 274 -22.03 10.05 5.50
CA ASP A 274 -23.42 10.10 5.01
C ASP A 274 -23.53 9.29 3.71
N GLU A 275 -24.56 8.45 3.62
CA GLU A 275 -24.79 7.61 2.44
C GLU A 275 -25.14 8.46 1.20
N VAL A 276 -25.67 9.68 1.40
CA VAL A 276 -25.89 10.65 0.32
C VAL A 276 -24.61 10.94 -0.46
N ILE A 277 -23.46 10.99 0.22
CA ILE A 277 -22.15 11.24 -0.42
C ILE A 277 -21.77 10.07 -1.33
N PHE A 278 -22.03 8.83 -0.92
CA PHE A 278 -21.79 7.66 -1.77
C PHE A 278 -22.65 7.70 -3.03
N PHE A 279 -23.94 8.03 -2.88
CA PHE A 279 -24.86 8.12 -4.00
C PHE A 279 -24.45 9.20 -5.01
N GLN A 280 -24.16 10.41 -4.53
CA GLN A 280 -23.68 11.51 -5.37
C GLN A 280 -22.37 11.17 -6.07
N ALA A 281 -21.46 10.48 -5.38
CA ALA A 281 -20.19 10.05 -5.96
C ALA A 281 -20.42 9.02 -7.09
N VAL A 282 -21.37 8.10 -6.94
CA VAL A 282 -21.72 7.12 -8.00
C VAL A 282 -22.32 7.82 -9.23
N LEU A 283 -23.22 8.79 -9.03
CA LEU A 283 -23.74 9.60 -10.13
C LEU A 283 -22.62 10.36 -10.85
N ALA A 284 -21.78 11.09 -10.11
CA ALA A 284 -20.67 11.84 -10.69
C ALA A 284 -19.70 10.95 -11.51
N TRP A 285 -19.46 9.73 -11.05
CA TRP A 285 -18.68 8.74 -11.79
C TRP A 285 -19.37 8.35 -13.11
N ARG A 286 -20.67 8.00 -13.08
CA ARG A 286 -21.46 7.66 -14.27
C ARG A 286 -21.45 8.81 -15.28
N THR A 287 -21.84 10.01 -14.87
CA THR A 287 -21.94 11.19 -15.73
C THR A 287 -20.59 11.48 -16.42
N THR A 288 -19.48 11.35 -15.68
CA THR A 288 -18.14 11.54 -16.22
C THR A 288 -17.72 10.42 -17.17
N ALA A 289 -18.03 9.16 -16.84
CA ALA A 289 -17.73 8.01 -17.69
C ALA A 289 -18.45 8.10 -19.04
N ILE A 290 -19.74 8.44 -19.03
CA ILE A 290 -20.53 8.70 -20.23
C ILE A 290 -19.92 9.86 -21.01
N THR A 291 -19.70 11.01 -20.37
CA THR A 291 -19.13 12.20 -21.01
C THR A 291 -17.78 11.89 -21.69
N LYS A 292 -16.90 11.14 -21.02
CA LYS A 292 -15.61 10.71 -21.57
C LYS A 292 -15.78 9.81 -22.79
N PHE A 293 -16.65 8.81 -22.69
CA PHE A 293 -16.98 7.94 -23.83
C PHE A 293 -17.46 8.76 -25.02
N CYS A 294 -18.31 9.76 -24.76
CA CYS A 294 -18.88 10.62 -25.78
C CYS A 294 -17.83 11.48 -26.48
N HIS A 295 -16.89 12.06 -25.73
CA HIS A 295 -15.76 12.80 -26.30
C HIS A 295 -14.86 11.91 -27.17
N GLU A 296 -14.48 10.73 -26.67
CA GLU A 296 -13.68 9.76 -27.44
C GLU A 296 -14.37 9.34 -28.74
N PHE A 297 -15.68 9.14 -28.69
CA PHE A 297 -16.48 8.82 -29.87
C PHE A 297 -16.48 9.97 -30.88
N ILE A 298 -16.73 11.20 -30.43
CA ILE A 298 -16.74 12.41 -31.28
C ILE A 298 -15.39 12.63 -31.97
N ASP A 299 -14.29 12.41 -31.26
CA ASP A 299 -12.93 12.60 -31.77
C ASP A 299 -12.53 11.51 -32.79
N SER A 300 -13.02 10.28 -32.59
CA SER A 300 -12.82 9.19 -33.54
C SER A 300 -13.65 9.34 -34.82
N SER A 301 -14.78 10.05 -34.75
CA SER A 301 -15.78 10.16 -35.82
C SER A 301 -15.61 11.41 -36.70
N ASN A 302 -14.36 11.72 -37.10
CA ASN A 302 -14.03 12.88 -37.94
C ASN A 302 -14.73 12.92 -39.32
N GLU A 303 -15.48 11.89 -39.70
CA GLU A 303 -16.19 11.77 -40.98
C GLU A 303 -17.72 11.97 -40.90
N TYR A 304 -18.33 12.09 -39.71
CA TYR A 304 -19.80 12.19 -39.61
C TYR A 304 -20.32 13.61 -39.39
N SER A 305 -21.50 13.86 -39.96
CA SER A 305 -22.14 15.17 -40.09
C SER A 305 -22.44 15.84 -38.73
N GLY A 306 -22.34 17.17 -38.70
CA GLY A 306 -22.55 17.98 -37.48
C GLY A 306 -23.92 17.84 -36.80
N GLN A 307 -24.89 17.17 -37.44
CA GLN A 307 -26.20 16.90 -36.83
C GLN A 307 -26.10 15.83 -35.72
N LEU A 308 -25.34 14.76 -35.94
CA LEU A 308 -25.20 13.67 -34.96
C LEU A 308 -24.53 14.15 -33.67
N LYS A 309 -23.54 15.04 -33.80
CA LYS A 309 -22.89 15.67 -32.63
C LYS A 309 -23.88 16.51 -31.83
N LYS A 310 -24.82 17.18 -32.49
CA LYS A 310 -25.78 18.07 -31.84
C LYS A 310 -26.81 17.28 -31.04
N ASP A 311 -27.45 16.30 -31.66
CA ASP A 311 -28.46 15.46 -31.03
C ASP A 311 -27.87 14.70 -29.82
N PHE A 312 -26.60 14.28 -29.94
CA PHE A 312 -25.91 13.57 -28.86
C PHE A 312 -25.48 14.46 -27.70
N THR A 313 -25.03 15.69 -27.99
CA THR A 313 -24.70 16.65 -26.92
C THR A 313 -25.97 17.07 -26.17
N GLU A 314 -27.10 17.16 -26.88
CA GLU A 314 -28.40 17.50 -26.29
C GLU A 314 -28.91 16.38 -25.36
N TYR A 315 -28.77 15.11 -25.75
CA TYR A 315 -29.08 13.96 -24.88
C TYR A 315 -28.26 13.98 -23.58
N ILE A 316 -26.94 14.14 -23.67
CA ILE A 316 -26.07 14.19 -22.49
C ILE A 316 -26.37 15.42 -21.64
N LEU A 317 -26.60 16.58 -22.24
CA LEU A 317 -26.89 17.81 -21.51
C LEU A 317 -28.23 17.75 -20.78
N ASN A 318 -29.22 17.05 -21.33
CA ASN A 318 -30.49 16.85 -20.64
C ASN A 318 -30.32 15.89 -19.46
N ASP A 319 -29.67 14.74 -19.65
CA ASP A 319 -29.39 13.76 -18.57
C ASP A 319 -28.50 14.37 -17.46
N SER A 320 -27.46 15.13 -17.84
CA SER A 320 -26.49 15.71 -16.88
C SER A 320 -26.99 16.95 -16.16
N LYS A 321 -27.85 17.77 -16.78
CA LYS A 321 -28.40 18.97 -16.13
C LYS A 321 -29.41 18.63 -15.05
N GLU A 322 -30.23 17.60 -15.28
CA GLU A 322 -31.17 17.12 -14.26
C GLU A 322 -30.42 16.51 -13.06
N GLU A 323 -29.31 15.81 -13.29
CA GLU A 323 -28.50 15.19 -12.23
C GLU A 323 -27.69 16.18 -11.37
N LEU A 324 -27.25 17.34 -11.91
CA LEU A 324 -26.33 18.27 -11.21
C LEU A 324 -26.97 19.58 -10.72
N GLU A 325 -28.12 19.99 -11.25
CA GLU A 325 -28.72 21.31 -10.97
C GLU A 325 -29.80 21.27 -9.86
N TYR A 326 -30.00 20.13 -9.20
CA TYR A 326 -31.07 19.88 -8.21
C TYR A 326 -30.84 20.50 -6.80
N SER A 327 -30.13 21.62 -6.72
CA SER A 327 -30.04 22.45 -5.49
C SER A 327 -30.85 23.75 -5.54
N GLU A 328 -31.47 24.11 -6.67
CA GLU A 328 -32.33 25.29 -6.71
C GLU A 328 -33.48 25.19 -7.76
N LYS A 329 -34.67 24.83 -7.25
CA LYS A 329 -36.04 24.91 -7.84
C LYS A 329 -36.52 23.81 -8.79
N ILE A 330 -37.75 23.36 -8.50
CA ILE A 330 -38.52 22.30 -9.16
C ILE A 330 -39.52 22.93 -10.16
N GLU A 331 -39.49 22.50 -11.41
CA GLU A 331 -40.64 22.54 -12.34
C GLU A 331 -40.81 21.13 -12.96
N GLU A 332 -42.03 20.60 -12.90
CA GLU A 332 -42.43 19.27 -13.40
C GLU A 332 -42.49 19.23 -14.94
N LYS A 333 -41.96 18.15 -15.54
CA LYS A 333 -42.25 17.77 -16.92
C LYS A 333 -42.39 16.25 -17.04
N ASP A 334 -43.42 15.83 -17.77
CA ASP A 334 -43.66 14.45 -18.17
C ASP A 334 -42.92 14.14 -19.48
N SER A 335 -42.09 13.09 -19.51
CA SER A 335 -41.51 12.55 -20.76
C SER A 335 -41.64 11.02 -20.88
N GLU A 336 -42.15 10.58 -22.03
CA GLU A 336 -42.43 9.18 -22.37
C GLU A 336 -41.15 8.41 -22.77
N THR A 337 -40.97 7.24 -22.15
CA THR A 337 -39.93 6.23 -22.38
C THR A 337 -40.05 5.55 -23.76
N ASN A 338 -39.16 5.86 -24.72
CA ASN A 338 -38.83 4.98 -25.86
C ASN A 338 -37.48 5.30 -26.56
N GLU A 339 -36.45 5.72 -25.83
CA GLU A 339 -35.26 6.35 -26.44
C GLU A 339 -34.11 5.37 -26.80
N TYR A 340 -33.97 4.25 -26.10
CA TYR A 340 -32.83 3.33 -26.29
C TYR A 340 -32.82 2.57 -27.64
N SER A 341 -33.97 2.34 -28.26
CA SER A 341 -34.06 1.57 -29.51
C SER A 341 -33.52 2.31 -30.74
N ASN A 342 -33.40 3.64 -30.68
CA ASN A 342 -32.87 4.46 -31.77
C ASN A 342 -31.35 4.60 -31.73
N ILE A 343 -30.74 4.46 -30.56
CA ILE A 343 -29.28 4.58 -30.34
C ILE A 343 -28.54 3.39 -30.96
N GLU A 344 -29.07 2.16 -30.88
CA GLU A 344 -28.37 0.98 -31.42
C GLU A 344 -28.16 1.04 -32.96
N LYS A 345 -29.03 1.73 -33.69
CA LYS A 345 -28.91 1.86 -35.15
C LYS A 345 -27.82 2.83 -35.59
N THR A 346 -27.38 3.74 -34.72
CA THR A 346 -26.47 4.83 -35.07
C THR A 346 -25.03 4.61 -34.66
N PHE A 347 -24.76 3.82 -33.61
CA PHE A 347 -23.44 3.80 -32.97
C PHE A 347 -22.51 2.63 -33.36
N GLY A 348 -23.02 1.62 -34.07
CA GLY A 348 -22.27 0.39 -34.34
C GLY A 348 -22.10 -0.48 -33.09
N THR A 349 -21.89 -1.78 -33.28
CA THR A 349 -21.97 -2.78 -32.20
C THR A 349 -20.90 -2.63 -31.11
N THR A 350 -19.71 -2.12 -31.42
CA THR A 350 -18.62 -1.99 -30.44
C THR A 350 -18.82 -0.83 -29.47
N ASN A 351 -19.49 0.24 -29.91
CA ASN A 351 -19.73 1.41 -29.07
C ASN A 351 -20.92 1.20 -28.13
N THR A 352 -21.92 0.45 -28.58
CA THR A 352 -23.05 0.05 -27.73
C THR A 352 -22.60 -0.88 -26.60
N GLU A 353 -21.60 -1.75 -26.84
CA GLU A 353 -20.99 -2.58 -25.80
C GLU A 353 -20.33 -1.74 -24.69
N ARG A 354 -19.52 -0.72 -25.04
CA ARG A 354 -18.86 0.13 -24.03
C ARG A 354 -19.85 0.93 -23.17
N LEU A 355 -20.91 1.49 -23.77
CA LEU A 355 -21.96 2.17 -23.01
C LEU A 355 -22.71 1.21 -22.09
N ARG A 356 -23.04 0.02 -22.61
CA ARG A 356 -23.67 -1.03 -21.81
C ARG A 356 -22.79 -1.44 -20.62
N ASP A 357 -21.47 -1.52 -20.80
CA ASP A 357 -20.53 -1.81 -19.71
C ASP A 357 -20.54 -0.72 -18.63
N ILE A 358 -20.70 0.56 -19.01
CA ILE A 358 -20.83 1.67 -18.05
C ILE A 358 -22.13 1.52 -17.25
N GLU A 359 -23.25 1.28 -17.91
CA GLU A 359 -24.56 1.14 -17.24
C GLU A 359 -24.64 -0.10 -16.35
N ILE A 360 -24.04 -1.22 -16.77
CA ILE A 360 -23.89 -2.41 -15.91
C ILE A 360 -23.09 -2.05 -14.65
N SER A 361 -21.97 -1.35 -14.83
CA SER A 361 -21.12 -0.96 -13.69
C SER A 361 -21.86 0.02 -12.76
N PHE A 362 -22.61 0.97 -13.32
CA PHE A 362 -23.44 1.90 -12.55
C PHE A 362 -24.52 1.19 -11.75
N SER A 363 -25.22 0.22 -12.36
CA SER A 363 -26.18 -0.63 -11.67
C SER A 363 -25.53 -1.37 -10.48
N GLU A 364 -24.38 -2.03 -10.69
CA GLU A 364 -23.65 -2.72 -9.62
C GLU A 364 -23.24 -1.76 -8.49
N MET A 365 -22.86 -0.52 -8.82
CA MET A 365 -22.50 0.51 -7.85
C MET A 365 -23.71 0.97 -7.03
N LEU A 366 -24.86 1.20 -7.68
CA LEU A 366 -26.11 1.57 -7.00
C LEU A 366 -26.58 0.49 -6.03
N HIS A 367 -26.40 -0.79 -6.38
CA HIS A 367 -26.70 -1.90 -5.47
C HIS A 367 -25.81 -1.95 -4.22
N CYS A 368 -24.67 -1.24 -4.22
CA CYS A 368 -23.84 -1.09 -3.04
C CYS A 368 -24.32 0.04 -2.11
N ILE A 369 -25.25 0.90 -2.55
CA ILE A 369 -25.75 2.04 -1.79
C ILE A 369 -26.81 1.62 -0.77
N ARG A 370 -26.63 2.02 0.49
CA ARG A 370 -27.54 1.68 1.58
C ARG A 370 -28.62 2.73 1.76
N PHE A 371 -29.58 2.80 0.83
CA PHE A 371 -30.70 3.77 0.85
C PHE A 371 -31.42 3.86 2.21
N SER A 372 -31.52 2.77 2.97
CA SER A 372 -32.10 2.76 4.33
C SER A 372 -31.40 3.69 5.35
N ARG A 373 -30.20 4.19 5.02
CA ARG A 373 -29.42 5.14 5.82
C ARG A 373 -29.58 6.59 5.39
N MET A 374 -30.22 6.86 4.24
CA MET A 374 -30.51 8.21 3.77
C MET A 374 -31.77 8.77 4.44
N GLU A 375 -31.94 10.08 4.33
CA GLU A 375 -33.17 10.75 4.74
C GLU A 375 -34.32 10.44 3.78
N LEU A 376 -35.52 10.24 4.33
CA LEU A 376 -36.73 9.91 3.55
C LEU A 376 -36.97 10.93 2.43
N VAL A 377 -36.86 12.22 2.77
CA VAL A 377 -37.09 13.35 1.86
C VAL A 377 -36.09 13.31 0.71
N PHE A 378 -34.82 12.97 0.97
CA PHE A 378 -33.82 12.85 -0.09
C PHE A 378 -34.15 11.71 -1.06
N ILE A 379 -34.65 10.58 -0.55
CA ILE A 379 -35.03 9.45 -1.40
C ILE A 379 -36.23 9.84 -2.30
N SER A 380 -37.30 10.39 -1.72
CA SER A 380 -38.51 10.73 -2.48
C SER A 380 -38.30 11.90 -3.45
N ASP A 381 -37.55 12.92 -3.04
CA ASP A 381 -37.49 14.18 -3.78
C ASP A 381 -36.34 14.20 -4.79
N ILE A 382 -35.33 13.33 -4.62
CA ILE A 382 -34.13 13.32 -5.47
C ILE A 382 -33.94 11.94 -6.11
N VAL A 383 -33.80 10.87 -5.33
CA VAL A 383 -33.44 9.55 -5.87
C VAL A 383 -34.50 9.02 -6.84
N GLU A 384 -35.78 9.12 -6.48
CA GLU A 384 -36.90 8.64 -7.32
C GLU A 384 -37.13 9.48 -8.58
N ASN A 385 -36.65 10.73 -8.59
CA ASN A 385 -36.82 11.63 -9.72
C ASN A 385 -35.69 11.53 -10.75
N ILE A 386 -34.70 10.66 -10.53
CA ILE A 386 -33.60 10.43 -11.48
C ILE A 386 -33.93 9.19 -12.31
N ASP A 387 -34.33 9.40 -13.57
CA ASP A 387 -34.71 8.34 -14.50
C ASP A 387 -33.60 7.29 -14.68
N SER A 388 -32.34 7.73 -14.77
CA SER A 388 -31.18 6.83 -14.90
C SER A 388 -31.07 5.84 -13.73
N VAL A 389 -31.45 6.26 -12.53
CA VAL A 389 -31.48 5.43 -11.31
C VAL A 389 -32.70 4.52 -11.32
N MET A 390 -33.89 5.06 -11.63
CA MET A 390 -35.14 4.30 -11.60
C MET A 390 -35.22 3.22 -12.69
N ASN A 391 -34.49 3.38 -13.78
CA ASN A 391 -34.37 2.38 -14.85
C ASN A 391 -33.46 1.19 -14.48
N VAL A 392 -32.77 1.23 -13.34
CA VAL A 392 -31.91 0.13 -12.89
C VAL A 392 -32.75 -1.04 -12.38
N GLU A 393 -32.54 -2.22 -12.96
CA GLU A 393 -33.23 -3.44 -12.54
C GLU A 393 -33.04 -3.70 -11.04
N GLY A 394 -34.14 -3.89 -10.30
CA GLY A 394 -34.13 -4.16 -8.86
C GLY A 394 -34.13 -2.92 -7.95
N ILE A 395 -33.99 -1.70 -8.48
CA ILE A 395 -33.92 -0.49 -7.67
C ILE A 395 -35.20 -0.23 -6.87
N GLU A 396 -36.38 -0.48 -7.46
CA GLU A 396 -37.67 -0.31 -6.78
C GLU A 396 -37.78 -1.19 -5.52
N GLU A 397 -37.23 -2.41 -5.57
CA GLU A 397 -37.21 -3.31 -4.41
C GLU A 397 -36.29 -2.76 -3.31
N LEU A 398 -35.11 -2.25 -3.69
CA LEU A 398 -34.17 -1.61 -2.76
C LEU A 398 -34.79 -0.38 -2.08
N LEU A 399 -35.45 0.49 -2.84
CA LEU A 399 -36.12 1.69 -2.32
C LEU A 399 -37.31 1.30 -1.42
N SER A 400 -38.15 0.36 -1.85
CA SER A 400 -39.27 -0.14 -1.03
C SER A 400 -38.79 -0.71 0.31
N ASN A 401 -37.68 -1.46 0.31
CA ASN A 401 -37.06 -1.97 1.52
C ASN A 401 -36.46 -0.86 2.39
N ALA A 402 -35.89 0.19 1.78
CA ALA A 402 -35.42 1.37 2.49
C ALA A 402 -36.57 2.10 3.19
N TYR A 403 -37.70 2.36 2.51
CA TYR A 403 -38.90 2.95 3.10
C TYR A 403 -39.44 2.15 4.28
N ARG A 404 -39.52 0.82 4.13
CA ARG A 404 -39.90 -0.07 5.24
C ARG A 404 -38.98 0.15 6.43
N CYS A 405 -37.66 0.10 6.22
CA CYS A 405 -36.69 0.30 7.30
C CYS A 405 -36.83 1.67 7.97
N LEU A 406 -37.03 2.74 7.20
CA LEU A 406 -37.20 4.11 7.71
C LEU A 406 -38.52 4.28 8.48
N ALA A 407 -39.62 3.69 8.01
CA ALA A 407 -40.91 3.73 8.71
C ALA A 407 -40.87 3.03 10.08
N PHE A 408 -39.98 2.04 10.25
CA PHE A 408 -39.80 1.32 11.52
C PHE A 408 -38.68 1.88 12.41
N LYS A 409 -37.80 2.78 11.92
CA LYS A 409 -36.78 3.49 12.74
C LYS A 409 -37.48 4.37 13.79
N GLY A 410 -37.82 3.77 14.93
CA GLY A 410 -38.55 4.41 16.03
C GLY A 410 -39.48 3.46 16.79
N LYS A 411 -39.83 2.31 16.21
CA LYS A 411 -40.59 1.24 16.87
C LYS A 411 -39.65 0.07 17.14
N LYS A 412 -39.60 -0.36 18.40
CA LYS A 412 -38.53 -1.16 19.04
C LYS A 412 -38.36 -2.62 18.55
N TYR A 413 -38.77 -2.97 17.33
CA TYR A 413 -38.61 -4.33 16.82
C TYR A 413 -38.40 -4.34 15.31
N VAL A 414 -37.15 -4.50 14.90
CA VAL A 414 -36.80 -4.89 13.52
C VAL A 414 -36.49 -6.40 13.58
N PRO A 415 -37.25 -7.27 12.89
CA PRO A 415 -36.97 -8.69 12.81
C PRO A 415 -35.55 -8.96 12.32
N GLU A 416 -34.90 -9.98 12.90
CA GLU A 416 -33.48 -10.30 12.66
C GLU A 416 -33.20 -10.69 11.19
N GLU A 417 -34.22 -11.19 10.49
CA GLU A 417 -34.20 -11.57 9.08
C GLU A 417 -33.93 -10.37 8.14
N SER A 418 -34.34 -9.15 8.54
CA SER A 418 -34.10 -7.93 7.76
C SER A 418 -32.65 -7.44 7.85
N ARG A 419 -31.82 -8.01 8.75
CA ARG A 419 -30.42 -7.61 8.94
C ARG A 419 -29.43 -8.39 8.08
N GLN A 420 -29.85 -9.50 7.46
CA GLN A 420 -28.94 -10.45 6.82
C GLN A 420 -28.81 -10.31 5.29
N LEU A 421 -29.63 -9.50 4.63
CA LEU A 421 -29.68 -9.49 3.16
C LEU A 421 -28.58 -8.70 2.43
N HIS A 422 -27.68 -8.02 3.14
CA HIS A 422 -26.63 -7.20 2.50
C HIS A 422 -25.20 -7.51 2.98
N ILE A 423 -24.92 -8.77 3.31
CA ILE A 423 -23.54 -9.25 3.40
C ILE A 423 -23.45 -10.49 2.50
N ASN A 424 -23.10 -10.29 1.24
CA ASN A 424 -22.43 -11.26 0.39
C ASN A 424 -21.50 -10.52 -0.57
#